data_AF-A0A2H9P8Y1-F1
#
_entry.id   AF-A0A2H9P8Y1-F1
#
_cell.length_a   1.000
_cell.length_b   1.000
_cell.length_c   1.000
_cell.angle_alpha   90.00
_cell.angle_beta   90.00
_cell.angle_gamma   90.00
#
_symmetry.space_group_name_H-M   'P 1'
#
loop_
_entity.id
_entity.type
_entity.pdbx_description
1 polymer ?
#
loop_
_entity_poly.entity_id
_entity_poly.type
_entity_poly.pdbx_seq_one_letter_code
_entity_poly.pdbx_strand_id
1 'polypeptide(L)'
;MFSFKPDEFVVEEITSDGTILEIGKQFDFGKPEDQPLERNYFTRFVLQKREWNTAQALSEMARALHIRPPRFDSAGTKDRQAVTTQQCSAFAVPPASILALRLKDLQINGAWKATAKVRLGDLQGNRFTITLNKENCGVEPDAKAIAAKAAEHGYLFKNYFGYQRFGSNRENTADMGLHILRGELKEACLNYLAFQGGERSPDAREARARLAKEGDYAAALGYFPRWLKYERLLLEPLAVNQNDYAGALRRLPRNILLLF
;
A
#
# COMPACT_ATOMS: atom_id res chain seq x y z
N MET A 1 -20.66 -6.04 -2.35
CA MET A 1 -19.28 -5.82 -1.86
C MET A 1 -19.40 -5.40 -0.41
N PHE A 2 -18.63 -5.99 0.51
CA PHE A 2 -18.72 -5.62 1.92
C PHE A 2 -18.31 -4.15 2.12
N SER A 3 -19.01 -3.44 3.00
CA SER A 3 -18.73 -2.05 3.32
C SER A 3 -18.66 -1.88 4.83
N PHE A 4 -17.44 -1.90 5.37
CA PHE A 4 -17.21 -1.82 6.80
C PHE A 4 -17.10 -0.36 7.27
N LYS A 5 -17.70 -0.05 8.41
CA LYS A 5 -17.34 1.14 9.19
C LYS A 5 -15.95 0.92 9.81
N PRO A 6 -15.19 1.99 10.13
CA PRO A 6 -13.82 1.85 10.65
C PRO A 6 -13.73 0.96 11.89
N ASP A 7 -14.71 1.07 12.79
CA ASP A 7 -14.75 0.34 14.06
C ASP A 7 -15.20 -1.13 13.89
N GLU A 8 -15.71 -1.50 12.70
CA GLU A 8 -16.06 -2.88 12.33
C GLU A 8 -14.88 -3.63 11.69
N PHE A 9 -13.76 -2.95 11.44
CA PHE A 9 -12.58 -3.53 10.82
C PHE A 9 -11.32 -3.07 11.58
N VAL A 10 -10.88 -3.91 12.50
CA VAL A 10 -9.74 -3.63 13.38
C VAL A 10 -8.55 -4.50 12.99
N VAL A 11 -7.39 -3.88 12.86
CA VAL A 11 -6.14 -4.55 12.47
C VAL A 11 -5.04 -4.23 13.47
N GLU A 12 -4.58 -5.25 14.20
CA GLU A 12 -3.53 -5.11 15.21
C GLU A 12 -2.27 -5.84 14.74
N GLU A 13 -1.16 -5.10 14.61
CA GLU A 13 0.11 -5.69 14.19
C GLU A 13 0.65 -6.65 15.27
N ILE A 14 1.17 -7.79 14.81
CA ILE A 14 1.95 -8.73 15.61
C ILE A 14 3.42 -8.47 15.29
N THR A 15 4.16 -7.94 16.24
CA THR A 15 5.59 -7.60 16.08
C THR A 15 6.44 -8.85 15.87
N SER A 16 7.69 -8.68 15.48
CA SER A 16 8.64 -9.77 15.20
C SER A 16 8.86 -10.73 16.38
N ASP A 17 8.65 -10.28 17.62
CA ASP A 17 8.74 -11.07 18.86
C ASP A 17 7.41 -11.71 19.28
N GLY A 18 6.34 -11.52 18.50
CA GLY A 18 5.00 -12.08 18.77
C GLY A 18 4.10 -11.18 19.62
N THR A 19 4.57 -10.00 20.04
CA THR A 19 3.73 -9.07 20.80
C THR A 19 2.60 -8.52 19.92
N ILE A 20 1.37 -8.60 20.42
CA ILE A 20 0.21 -8.01 19.73
C ILE A 20 0.06 -6.56 20.18
N LEU A 21 0.09 -5.63 19.23
CA LEU A 21 -0.09 -4.21 19.49
C LEU A 21 -1.57 -3.88 19.61
N GLU A 22 -2.18 -4.23 20.73
CA GLU A 22 -3.63 -4.08 20.94
C GLU A 22 -4.11 -2.62 20.88
N ILE A 23 -5.29 -2.38 20.29
CA ILE A 23 -5.93 -1.05 20.26
C ILE A 23 -6.13 -0.53 21.69
N GLY A 24 -5.80 0.74 21.92
CA GLY A 24 -5.96 1.44 23.20
C GLY A 24 -4.95 1.05 24.29
N LYS A 25 -4.21 -0.05 24.14
CA LYS A 25 -3.19 -0.48 25.10
C LYS A 25 -1.97 0.43 25.01
N GLN A 26 -1.43 0.82 26.17
CA GLN A 26 -0.16 1.54 26.25
C GLN A 26 1.01 0.55 26.28
N PHE A 27 2.09 0.92 25.60
CA PHE A 27 3.28 0.11 25.41
C PHE A 27 4.51 0.87 25.87
N ASP A 28 5.34 0.20 26.65
CA ASP A 28 6.68 0.63 26.96
C ASP A 28 7.60 -0.59 26.81
N PHE A 29 8.43 -0.57 25.77
CA PHE A 29 9.42 -1.62 25.54
C PHE A 29 10.80 -1.24 26.12
N GLY A 30 10.85 -0.24 26.99
CA GLY A 30 12.05 0.18 27.71
C GLY A 30 13.04 0.99 26.86
N LYS A 31 14.05 1.51 27.53
CA LYS A 31 15.20 2.16 26.86
C LYS A 31 16.15 1.06 26.35
N PRO A 32 16.82 1.24 25.20
CA PRO A 32 18.03 0.49 24.92
C PRO A 32 19.01 0.79 26.07
N GLU A 33 19.76 -0.22 26.52
CA GLU A 33 20.80 -0.09 27.56
C GLU A 33 21.67 1.17 27.33
N ASP A 34 22.09 1.79 28.44
CA ASP A 34 22.74 3.09 28.63
C ASP A 34 23.93 3.42 27.70
N GLN A 35 23.67 3.47 26.39
CA GLN A 35 24.56 4.10 25.43
C GLN A 35 24.01 5.50 25.16
N PRO A 36 24.82 6.56 25.36
CA PRO A 36 24.48 7.88 24.86
C PRO A 36 24.43 7.78 23.34
N LEU A 37 23.22 7.55 22.79
CA LEU A 37 23.05 7.53 21.34
C LEU A 37 23.12 8.98 20.85
N GLU A 38 24.35 9.44 20.59
CA GLU A 38 24.64 10.68 19.86
C GLU A 38 23.88 10.67 18.54
N ARG A 39 22.83 11.50 18.36
CA ARG A 39 22.04 11.77 17.12
C ARG A 39 21.75 10.60 16.13
N ASN A 40 22.12 9.37 16.45
CA ASN A 40 22.11 8.16 15.63
C ASN A 40 21.32 7.10 16.39
N TYR A 41 20.11 7.49 16.75
CA TYR A 41 19.12 6.63 17.34
C TYR A 41 17.86 6.67 16.49
N PHE A 42 17.03 5.68 16.69
CA PHE A 42 15.65 5.70 16.26
C PHE A 42 14.76 5.81 17.49
N THR A 43 13.61 6.42 17.33
CA THR A 43 12.51 6.26 18.27
C THR A 43 11.51 5.32 17.67
N ARG A 44 11.32 4.15 18.29
CA ARG A 44 10.24 3.25 17.96
C ARG A 44 8.99 3.70 18.71
N PHE A 45 7.84 3.55 18.06
CA PHE A 45 6.57 3.92 18.65
C PHE A 45 5.44 3.07 18.07
N VAL A 46 4.35 2.96 18.84
CA VAL A 46 3.12 2.32 18.39
C VAL A 46 2.17 3.40 17.90
N LEU A 47 1.88 3.38 16.60
CA LEU A 47 0.90 4.25 15.97
C LEU A 47 -0.45 3.54 15.92
N GLN A 48 -1.45 4.10 16.57
CA GLN A 48 -2.85 3.78 16.35
C GLN A 48 -3.48 4.85 15.46
N LYS A 49 -4.17 4.44 14.41
CA LYS A 49 -4.82 5.33 13.45
C LYS A 49 -6.23 4.87 13.10
N ARG A 50 -7.14 5.81 12.85
CA ARG A 50 -8.51 5.56 12.36
C ARG A 50 -8.74 6.31 11.04
N GLU A 51 -9.14 5.60 9.99
CA GLU A 51 -9.43 6.20 8.66
C GLU A 51 -8.26 6.83 7.89
N TRP A 52 -7.03 6.59 8.34
CA TRP A 52 -5.81 7.12 7.73
C TRP A 52 -5.05 6.09 6.90
N ASN A 53 -4.47 6.53 5.77
CA ASN A 53 -3.39 5.81 5.11
C ASN A 53 -2.10 5.98 5.93
N THR A 54 -1.32 4.92 6.12
CA THR A 54 -0.07 4.97 6.90
C THR A 54 0.90 6.06 6.40
N ALA A 55 1.13 6.17 5.08
CA ALA A 55 2.06 7.16 4.54
C ALA A 55 1.56 8.61 4.73
N GLN A 56 0.25 8.83 4.64
CA GLN A 56 -0.36 10.13 4.91
C GLN A 56 -0.23 10.51 6.39
N ALA A 57 -0.52 9.57 7.30
CA ALA A 57 -0.38 9.79 8.73
C ALA A 57 1.07 10.17 9.12
N LEU A 58 2.05 9.40 8.63
CA LEU A 58 3.47 9.68 8.89
C LEU A 58 3.93 11.01 8.29
N SER A 59 3.38 11.41 7.14
CA SER A 59 3.67 12.72 6.53
C SER A 59 3.12 13.88 7.37
N GLU A 60 1.91 13.74 7.90
CA GLU A 60 1.32 14.74 8.80
C GLU A 60 2.05 14.83 10.14
N MET A 61 2.49 13.70 10.70
CA MET A 61 3.36 13.67 11.87
C MET A 61 4.69 14.39 11.60
N ALA A 62 5.31 14.16 10.43
CA ALA A 62 6.54 14.84 10.04
C ALA A 62 6.35 16.36 9.94
N ARG A 63 5.23 16.80 9.35
CA ARG A 63 4.86 18.22 9.27
C ARG A 63 4.71 18.83 10.66
N ALA A 64 3.99 18.16 11.57
CA ALA A 64 3.78 18.62 12.93
C ALA A 64 5.07 18.72 13.76
N LEU A 65 6.08 17.90 13.44
CA LEU A 65 7.40 17.92 14.08
C LEU A 65 8.42 18.80 13.35
N HIS A 66 8.04 19.45 12.24
CA HIS A 66 8.95 20.22 11.38
C HIS A 66 10.15 19.40 10.86
N ILE A 67 9.93 18.12 10.52
CA ILE A 67 10.95 17.23 9.94
C ILE A 67 10.52 16.70 8.58
N ARG A 68 11.44 16.05 7.86
CA ARG A 68 11.16 15.44 6.55
C ARG A 68 10.49 14.07 6.71
N PRO A 69 9.46 13.75 5.89
CA PRO A 69 8.77 12.44 5.95
C PRO A 69 9.68 11.20 5.86
N PRO A 70 10.78 11.17 5.08
CA PRO A 70 11.68 10.01 5.01
C PRO A 70 12.41 9.67 6.33
N ARG A 71 12.26 10.48 7.38
CA ARG A 71 12.74 10.11 8.72
C ARG A 71 11.85 9.06 9.39
N PHE A 72 10.66 8.79 8.87
CA PHE A 72 9.76 7.78 9.37
C PHE A 72 9.82 6.49 8.55
N ASP A 73 9.75 5.36 9.24
CA ASP A 73 9.62 4.03 8.66
C ASP A 73 8.51 3.24 9.38
N SER A 74 7.94 2.23 8.72
CA SER A 74 6.94 1.31 9.27
C SER A 74 7.14 -0.11 8.75
N ALA A 75 6.68 -1.13 9.49
CA ALA A 75 6.83 -2.53 9.09
C ALA A 75 5.97 -2.92 7.88
N GLY A 76 4.93 -2.15 7.61
CA GLY A 76 4.06 -2.29 6.44
C GLY A 76 2.96 -1.24 6.44
N THR A 77 2.20 -1.20 5.36
CA THR A 77 0.97 -0.39 5.28
C THR A 77 -0.20 -1.14 5.91
N LYS A 78 -1.09 -0.42 6.57
CA LYS A 78 -2.38 -0.97 7.05
C LYS A 78 -3.54 -0.31 6.32
N ASP A 79 -4.69 -0.98 6.36
CA ASP A 79 -5.93 -0.52 5.73
C ASP A 79 -6.29 0.91 6.11
N ARG A 80 -6.79 1.68 5.13
CA ARG A 80 -7.25 3.04 5.38
C ARG A 80 -8.58 3.02 6.14
N GLN A 81 -9.57 2.29 5.65
CA GLN A 81 -10.93 2.22 6.21
C GLN A 81 -10.99 1.24 7.38
N ALA A 82 -10.26 1.54 8.45
CA ALA A 82 -10.05 0.65 9.59
C ALA A 82 -9.58 1.44 10.81
N VAL A 83 -9.67 0.82 12.00
CA VAL A 83 -8.86 1.17 13.16
C VAL A 83 -7.66 0.23 13.22
N THR A 84 -6.45 0.79 13.21
CA THR A 84 -5.23 -0.03 13.07
C THR A 84 -4.14 0.40 14.03
N THR A 85 -3.40 -0.55 14.57
CA THR A 85 -2.15 -0.34 15.31
C THR A 85 -0.97 -0.96 14.59
N GLN A 86 0.15 -0.25 14.60
CA GLN A 86 1.39 -0.72 13.97
C GLN A 86 2.63 -0.11 14.61
N GLN A 87 3.74 -0.82 14.53
CA GLN A 87 5.04 -0.33 14.93
C GLN A 87 5.63 0.55 13.82
N CYS A 88 6.14 1.70 14.24
CA CYS A 88 6.83 2.66 13.40
C CYS A 88 8.15 3.07 14.05
N SER A 89 9.03 3.70 13.28
CA SER A 89 10.22 4.36 13.81
C SER A 89 10.45 5.72 13.22
N ALA A 90 11.08 6.61 13.99
CA ALA A 90 11.53 7.93 13.56
C ALA A 90 13.03 8.09 13.81
N PHE A 91 13.81 8.47 12.80
CA PHE A 91 15.25 8.71 12.96
C PHE A 91 15.52 9.99 13.75
N ALA A 92 16.31 9.91 14.82
CA ALA A 92 16.74 10.99 15.70
C ALA A 92 15.63 12.03 16.01
N VAL A 93 14.50 11.53 16.51
CA VAL A 93 13.40 12.31 17.08
C VAL A 93 13.17 11.83 18.50
N PRO A 94 13.16 12.69 19.53
CA PRO A 94 12.96 12.24 20.91
C PRO A 94 11.60 11.53 21.12
N PRO A 95 11.52 10.46 21.94
CA PRO A 95 10.26 9.82 22.29
C PRO A 95 9.19 10.79 22.82
N ALA A 96 9.62 11.74 23.66
CA ALA A 96 8.73 12.77 24.21
C ALA A 96 8.08 13.63 23.10
N SER A 97 8.81 13.93 22.02
CA SER A 97 8.26 14.68 20.88
C SER A 97 7.21 13.88 20.11
N ILE A 98 7.42 12.57 19.95
CA ILE A 98 6.41 11.67 19.35
C ILE A 98 5.18 11.58 20.25
N LEU A 99 5.35 11.36 21.56
CA LEU A 99 4.25 11.26 22.53
C LEU A 99 3.44 12.56 22.68
N ALA A 100 4.07 13.72 22.42
CA ALA A 100 3.42 15.02 22.47
C ALA A 100 2.53 15.31 21.24
N LEU A 101 2.60 14.52 20.18
CA LEU A 101 1.79 14.74 18.99
C LEU A 101 0.29 14.62 19.30
N ARG A 102 -0.47 15.59 18.78
CA ARG A 102 -1.93 15.63 18.85
C ARG A 102 -2.46 15.86 17.43
N LEU A 103 -2.88 14.77 16.79
CA LEU A 103 -3.45 14.78 15.45
C LEU A 103 -4.77 14.04 15.50
N LYS A 104 -5.80 14.57 14.83
CA LYS A 104 -7.13 13.99 14.83
C LYS A 104 -7.08 12.54 14.32
N ASP A 105 -7.76 11.64 15.01
CA ASP A 105 -7.88 10.21 14.65
C ASP A 105 -6.55 9.43 14.67
N LEU A 106 -5.50 10.01 15.25
CA LEU A 106 -4.21 9.37 15.52
C LEU A 106 -3.93 9.35 17.02
N GLN A 107 -3.41 8.22 17.50
CA GLN A 107 -2.98 8.05 18.88
C GLN A 107 -1.61 7.38 18.90
N ILE A 108 -0.73 7.88 19.79
CA ILE A 108 0.56 7.26 20.05
C ILE A 108 0.40 6.42 21.32
N ASN A 109 0.50 5.11 21.17
CA ASN A 109 0.28 4.14 22.23
C ASN A 109 1.56 3.78 22.98
N GLY A 110 2.64 4.53 22.76
CA GLY A 110 3.95 4.26 23.36
C GLY A 110 5.07 4.71 22.45
N ALA A 111 6.19 5.19 23.03
CA ALA A 111 7.39 5.53 22.28
C ALA A 111 8.64 5.35 23.13
N TRP A 112 9.69 4.78 22.56
CA TRP A 112 10.95 4.49 23.23
C TRP A 112 12.14 4.63 22.27
N LYS A 113 13.35 4.72 22.81
CA LYS A 113 14.57 4.74 21.98
C LYS A 113 14.85 3.35 21.44
N ALA A 114 15.53 3.28 20.30
CA ALA A 114 15.96 2.05 19.64
C ALA A 114 17.25 2.31 18.86
N THR A 115 18.06 1.28 18.69
CA THR A 115 19.30 1.31 17.90
C THR A 115 19.04 1.05 16.41
N ALA A 116 17.89 0.47 16.07
CA ALA A 116 17.52 0.12 14.70
C ALA A 116 16.14 0.65 14.32
N LYS A 117 16.03 1.11 13.08
CA LYS A 117 14.75 1.43 12.45
C LYS A 117 13.88 0.19 12.30
N VAL A 118 12.58 0.43 12.17
CA VAL A 118 11.63 -0.56 11.66
C VAL A 118 11.79 -0.63 10.14
N ARG A 119 11.89 -1.83 9.58
CA ARG A 119 12.01 -2.07 8.14
C ARG A 119 10.73 -2.72 7.62
N LEU A 120 10.47 -2.55 6.33
CA LEU A 120 9.40 -3.27 5.65
C LEU A 120 9.59 -4.78 5.85
N GLY A 121 8.58 -5.45 6.41
CA GLY A 121 8.63 -6.87 6.75
C GLY A 121 8.99 -7.18 8.21
N ASP A 122 9.28 -6.18 9.05
CA ASP A 122 9.58 -6.37 10.49
C ASP A 122 8.30 -6.65 11.33
N LEU A 123 7.48 -7.61 10.91
CA LEU A 123 6.29 -8.08 11.62
C LEU A 123 6.08 -9.58 11.38
N GLN A 124 5.47 -10.29 12.32
CA GLN A 124 5.06 -11.69 12.11
C GLN A 124 3.73 -11.77 11.34
N GLY A 125 2.83 -10.82 11.55
CA GLY A 125 1.51 -10.85 10.95
C GLY A 125 0.58 -9.80 11.54
N ASN A 126 -0.72 -10.00 11.39
CA ASN A 126 -1.75 -9.12 11.93
C ASN A 126 -2.87 -9.95 12.56
N ARG A 127 -3.38 -9.49 13.70
CA ARG A 127 -4.64 -9.96 14.28
C ARG A 127 -5.77 -9.10 13.70
N PHE A 128 -6.74 -9.75 13.07
CA PHE A 128 -7.92 -9.08 12.53
C PHE A 128 -9.11 -9.31 13.45
N THR A 129 -9.86 -8.25 13.74
CA THR A 129 -11.21 -8.33 14.30
C THR A 129 -12.16 -7.67 13.33
N ILE A 130 -13.09 -8.46 12.78
CA ILE A 130 -14.03 -8.02 11.75
C ILE A 130 -15.44 -8.27 12.26
N THR A 131 -16.24 -7.21 12.34
CA THR A 131 -17.64 -7.28 12.75
C THR A 131 -18.52 -7.42 11.52
N LEU A 132 -19.28 -8.51 11.45
CA LEU A 132 -20.27 -8.74 10.39
C LEU A 132 -21.67 -8.34 10.89
N ASN A 133 -22.44 -7.65 10.05
CA ASN A 133 -23.83 -7.31 10.31
C ASN A 133 -24.60 -7.15 8.99
N LYS A 134 -25.93 -7.01 9.06
CA LYS A 134 -26.77 -6.85 7.87
C LYS A 134 -26.41 -5.65 7.00
N GLU A 135 -25.97 -4.54 7.58
CA GLU A 135 -25.61 -3.34 6.81
C GLU A 135 -24.39 -3.60 5.92
N ASN A 136 -23.35 -4.25 6.46
CA ASN A 136 -22.11 -4.48 5.73
C ASN A 136 -22.12 -5.77 4.88
N CYS A 137 -22.94 -6.77 5.23
CA CYS A 137 -23.08 -8.03 4.50
C CYS A 137 -24.26 -8.04 3.51
N GLY A 138 -25.25 -7.13 3.66
CA GLY A 138 -26.51 -7.13 2.92
C GLY A 138 -27.52 -8.20 3.39
N VAL A 139 -27.09 -9.11 4.27
CA VAL A 139 -27.88 -10.19 4.88
C VAL A 139 -27.47 -10.34 6.33
N GLU A 140 -28.39 -10.79 7.19
CA GLU A 140 -28.03 -11.12 8.58
C GLU A 140 -27.02 -12.29 8.59
N PRO A 141 -25.85 -12.13 9.21
CA PRO A 141 -24.84 -13.17 9.24
C PRO A 141 -25.27 -14.31 10.17
N ASP A 142 -25.17 -15.55 9.69
CA ASP A 142 -25.34 -16.74 10.52
C ASP A 142 -24.00 -17.15 11.14
N ALA A 143 -23.78 -16.74 12.39
CA ALA A 143 -22.56 -17.05 13.13
C ALA A 143 -22.29 -18.56 13.27
N LYS A 144 -23.34 -19.39 13.38
CA LYS A 144 -23.16 -20.85 13.51
C LYS A 144 -22.71 -21.46 12.19
N ALA A 145 -23.34 -21.06 11.08
CA ALA A 145 -22.95 -21.53 9.76
C ALA A 145 -21.52 -21.09 9.39
N ILE A 146 -21.16 -19.84 9.69
CA ILE A 146 -19.80 -19.32 9.47
C ILE A 146 -18.78 -20.12 10.28
N ALA A 147 -19.02 -20.34 11.58
CA ALA A 147 -18.12 -21.10 12.43
C ALA A 147 -17.98 -22.57 11.97
N ALA A 148 -19.08 -23.22 11.60
CA ALA A 148 -19.06 -24.58 11.06
C ALA A 148 -18.24 -24.66 9.77
N LYS A 149 -18.42 -23.70 8.86
CA LYS A 149 -17.66 -23.64 7.60
C LYS A 149 -16.17 -23.38 7.84
N ALA A 150 -15.83 -22.50 8.78
CA ALA A 150 -14.44 -22.26 9.15
C ALA A 150 -13.78 -23.51 9.75
N ALA A 151 -14.49 -24.22 10.63
CA ALA A 151 -14.02 -25.45 11.25
C ALA A 151 -13.83 -26.59 10.22
N GLU A 152 -14.73 -26.73 9.24
CA GLU A 152 -14.60 -27.68 8.11
C GLU A 152 -13.26 -27.52 7.37
N HIS A 153 -12.76 -26.28 7.28
CA HIS A 153 -11.48 -25.96 6.66
C HIS A 153 -10.32 -25.81 7.66
N GLY A 154 -10.49 -26.21 8.92
CA GLY A 154 -9.45 -26.10 9.95
C GLY A 154 -9.01 -24.67 10.23
N TYR A 155 -9.90 -23.69 10.03
CA TYR A 155 -9.63 -22.25 10.11
C TYR A 155 -8.57 -21.74 9.11
N LEU A 156 -8.29 -22.53 8.07
CA LEU A 156 -7.39 -22.16 6.98
C LEU A 156 -8.19 -21.74 5.75
N PHE A 157 -7.58 -20.90 4.93
CA PHE A 157 -8.12 -20.49 3.65
C PHE A 157 -7.00 -20.46 2.60
N LYS A 158 -7.39 -20.48 1.32
CA LYS A 158 -6.44 -20.42 0.23
C LYS A 158 -5.83 -19.02 0.15
N ASN A 159 -4.52 -18.92 0.31
CA ASN A 159 -3.77 -17.66 0.31
C ASN A 159 -3.55 -17.13 -1.12
N TYR A 160 -4.63 -16.74 -1.79
CA TYR A 160 -4.59 -16.18 -3.12
C TYR A 160 -4.27 -14.68 -3.11
N PHE A 161 -3.63 -14.20 -4.18
CA PHE A 161 -3.60 -12.78 -4.47
C PHE A 161 -5.00 -12.32 -4.90
N GLY A 162 -5.55 -11.30 -4.22
CA GLY A 162 -6.81 -10.69 -4.64
C GLY A 162 -6.66 -9.81 -5.89
N TYR A 163 -7.78 -9.52 -6.57
CA TYR A 163 -7.82 -8.71 -7.80
C TYR A 163 -7.11 -7.36 -7.71
N GLN A 164 -7.06 -6.73 -6.53
CA GLN A 164 -6.31 -5.49 -6.31
C GLN A 164 -4.82 -5.60 -6.63
N ARG A 165 -4.22 -6.80 -6.56
CA ARG A 165 -2.83 -7.04 -6.94
C ARG A 165 -2.62 -7.08 -8.45
N PHE A 166 -3.69 -7.29 -9.21
CA PHE A 166 -3.68 -7.32 -10.67
C PHE A 166 -4.06 -5.97 -11.30
N GLY A 167 -4.30 -4.95 -10.47
CA GLY A 167 -4.76 -3.63 -10.85
C GLY A 167 -6.28 -3.51 -10.75
N SER A 168 -6.79 -2.81 -9.74
CA SER A 168 -8.21 -2.75 -9.32
C SER A 168 -9.25 -2.34 -10.38
N ASN A 169 -8.81 -1.86 -11.54
CA ASN A 169 -9.68 -1.42 -12.62
C ASN A 169 -9.43 -2.26 -13.86
N ARG A 170 -8.20 -2.20 -14.40
CA ARG A 170 -7.86 -2.81 -15.69
C ARG A 170 -7.49 -4.30 -15.58
N GLU A 171 -7.08 -4.76 -14.40
CA GLU A 171 -6.77 -6.18 -14.12
C GLU A 171 -5.73 -6.82 -15.07
N ASN A 172 -4.88 -6.00 -15.69
CA ASN A 172 -3.99 -6.41 -16.80
C ASN A 172 -2.50 -6.51 -16.41
N THR A 173 -2.14 -6.35 -15.12
CA THR A 173 -0.72 -6.36 -14.74
C THR A 173 -0.06 -7.72 -14.95
N ALA A 174 -0.78 -8.82 -14.70
CA ALA A 174 -0.27 -10.18 -14.92
C ALA A 174 -0.06 -10.48 -16.42
N ASP A 175 -0.95 -10.03 -17.29
CA ASP A 175 -0.80 -10.20 -18.74
C ASP A 175 0.44 -9.46 -19.26
N MET A 176 0.64 -8.23 -18.76
CA MET A 176 1.86 -7.46 -19.07
C MET A 176 3.12 -8.19 -18.61
N GLY A 177 3.13 -8.74 -17.39
CA GLY A 177 4.24 -9.54 -16.86
C GLY A 177 4.53 -10.77 -17.73
N LEU A 178 3.48 -11.49 -18.13
CA LEU A 178 3.60 -12.67 -18.99
C LEU A 178 4.23 -12.32 -20.35
N HIS A 179 3.80 -11.22 -20.98
CA HIS A 179 4.40 -10.74 -22.23
C HIS A 179 5.89 -10.40 -22.05
N ILE A 180 6.26 -9.71 -20.96
CA ILE A 180 7.66 -9.39 -20.66
C ILE A 180 8.49 -10.67 -20.51
N LEU A 181 8.01 -11.65 -19.75
CA LEU A 181 8.71 -12.92 -19.50
C LEU A 181 8.92 -13.75 -20.77
N ARG A 182 8.00 -13.65 -21.75
CA ARG A 182 8.12 -14.31 -23.06
C ARG A 182 8.96 -13.55 -24.07
N GLY A 183 9.41 -12.33 -23.75
CA GLY A 183 10.11 -11.45 -24.69
C GLY A 183 9.18 -10.76 -25.71
N GLU A 184 7.87 -10.83 -25.49
CA GLU A 184 6.81 -10.20 -26.30
C GLU A 184 6.69 -8.71 -25.92
N LEU A 185 7.76 -7.94 -26.10
CA LEU A 185 7.87 -6.58 -25.55
C LEU A 185 6.88 -5.60 -26.21
N LYS A 186 6.55 -5.82 -27.48
CA LYS A 186 5.54 -5.04 -28.20
C LYS A 186 4.17 -5.22 -27.55
N GLU A 187 3.81 -6.46 -27.29
CA GLU A 187 2.56 -6.89 -26.68
C GLU A 187 2.48 -6.35 -25.25
N ALA A 188 3.57 -6.37 -24.49
CA ALA A 188 3.64 -5.74 -23.17
C ALA A 188 3.36 -4.23 -23.23
N CYS A 189 3.99 -3.50 -24.16
CA CYS A 189 3.75 -2.07 -24.34
C CYS A 189 2.32 -1.78 -24.76
N LEU A 190 1.78 -2.55 -25.72
CA LEU A 190 0.40 -2.38 -26.19
C LEU A 190 -0.63 -2.77 -25.13
N ASN A 191 -0.36 -3.79 -24.31
CA ASN A 191 -1.19 -4.12 -23.17
C ASN A 191 -1.23 -2.93 -22.20
N TYR A 192 -0.08 -2.34 -21.86
CA TYR A 192 -0.05 -1.19 -20.96
C TYR A 192 -0.72 0.06 -21.55
N LEU A 193 -0.47 0.36 -22.82
CA LEU A 193 -0.88 1.60 -23.49
C LEU A 193 -2.28 1.55 -24.10
N ALA A 194 -2.71 0.42 -24.66
CA ALA A 194 -3.88 0.34 -25.53
C ALA A 194 -5.00 -0.59 -24.99
N PHE A 195 -4.75 -1.40 -23.96
CA PHE A 195 -5.79 -2.23 -23.35
C PHE A 195 -6.86 -1.37 -22.66
N GLN A 196 -8.13 -1.58 -23.03
CA GLN A 196 -9.27 -0.75 -22.60
C GLN A 196 -10.14 -1.39 -21.50
N GLY A 197 -9.98 -2.69 -21.24
CA GLY A 197 -10.81 -3.42 -20.28
C GLY A 197 -10.75 -2.77 -18.90
N GLY A 198 -11.91 -2.56 -18.28
CA GLY A 198 -12.03 -2.01 -16.94
C GLY A 198 -11.55 -0.56 -16.75
N GLU A 199 -11.19 0.16 -17.82
CA GLU A 199 -10.86 1.59 -17.77
C GLU A 199 -12.11 2.41 -17.42
N ARG A 200 -12.05 3.17 -16.31
CA ARG A 200 -13.18 3.94 -15.80
C ARG A 200 -13.19 5.38 -16.31
N SER A 201 -12.05 5.91 -16.70
CA SER A 201 -11.95 7.27 -17.25
C SER A 201 -12.35 7.27 -18.73
N PRO A 202 -13.38 8.05 -19.13
CA PRO A 202 -13.76 8.19 -20.53
C PRO A 202 -12.60 8.68 -21.40
N ASP A 203 -11.91 9.74 -20.96
CA ASP A 203 -10.77 10.33 -21.68
C ASP A 203 -9.62 9.32 -21.88
N ALA A 204 -9.29 8.56 -20.84
CA ALA A 204 -8.27 7.52 -20.94
C ALA A 204 -8.71 6.42 -21.89
N ARG A 205 -9.95 5.95 -21.78
CA ARG A 205 -10.49 4.91 -22.65
C ARG A 205 -10.46 5.34 -24.12
N GLU A 206 -10.85 6.58 -24.41
CA GLU A 206 -10.80 7.14 -25.76
C GLU A 206 -9.36 7.22 -26.28
N ALA A 207 -8.43 7.76 -25.49
CA ALA A 207 -7.02 7.84 -25.88
C ALA A 207 -6.41 6.45 -26.18
N ARG A 208 -6.69 5.46 -25.32
CA ARG A 208 -6.22 4.08 -25.50
C ARG A 208 -6.84 3.43 -26.75
N ALA A 209 -8.13 3.62 -26.97
CA ALA A 209 -8.84 3.12 -28.15
C ALA A 209 -8.31 3.73 -29.46
N ARG A 210 -8.06 5.04 -29.44
CA ARG A 210 -7.47 5.75 -30.57
C ARG A 210 -6.08 5.22 -30.90
N LEU A 211 -5.23 5.05 -29.88
CA LEU A 211 -3.89 4.47 -30.09
C LEU A 211 -3.95 3.03 -30.62
N ALA A 212 -4.87 2.21 -30.11
CA ALA A 212 -5.06 0.84 -30.59
C ALA A 212 -5.41 0.77 -32.08
N LYS A 213 -6.13 1.78 -32.59
CA LYS A 213 -6.56 1.87 -34.00
C LYS A 213 -5.49 2.48 -34.91
N GLU A 214 -4.87 3.58 -34.46
CA GLU A 214 -3.97 4.39 -35.29
C GLU A 214 -2.54 3.85 -35.29
N GLY A 215 -2.08 3.29 -34.16
CA GLY A 215 -0.69 2.85 -34.00
C GLY A 215 0.35 3.98 -34.01
N ASP A 216 -0.09 5.24 -34.01
CA ASP A 216 0.79 6.41 -34.03
C ASP A 216 1.11 6.90 -32.61
N TYR A 217 2.29 6.53 -32.13
CA TYR A 217 2.77 6.90 -30.80
C TYR A 217 3.09 8.40 -30.67
N ALA A 218 3.48 9.08 -31.76
CA ALA A 218 3.80 10.50 -31.74
C ALA A 218 2.53 11.34 -31.61
N ALA A 219 1.48 10.99 -32.38
CA ALA A 219 0.15 11.60 -32.21
C ALA A 219 -0.41 11.32 -30.81
N ALA A 220 -0.20 10.12 -30.27
CA ALA A 220 -0.65 9.74 -28.93
C ALA A 220 -0.11 10.63 -27.82
N LEU A 221 1.12 11.14 -27.90
CA LEU A 221 1.63 12.10 -26.92
C LEU A 221 0.82 13.40 -26.87
N GLY A 222 0.16 13.78 -27.97
CA GLY A 222 -0.67 14.97 -28.05
C GLY A 222 -2.01 14.83 -27.32
N TYR A 223 -2.65 13.66 -27.42
CA TYR A 223 -4.00 13.45 -26.87
C TYR A 223 -4.05 12.60 -25.59
N PHE A 224 -3.00 11.84 -25.23
CA PHE A 224 -2.99 11.10 -23.96
C PHE A 224 -3.07 12.09 -22.78
N PRO A 225 -4.03 11.91 -21.86
CA PRO A 225 -4.16 12.78 -20.69
C PRO A 225 -2.86 12.97 -19.91
N ARG A 226 -2.55 14.21 -19.51
CA ARG A 226 -1.28 14.56 -18.82
C ARG A 226 -1.07 13.83 -17.49
N TRP A 227 -2.15 13.40 -16.85
CA TRP A 227 -2.09 12.67 -15.58
C TRP A 227 -1.67 11.19 -15.74
N LEU A 228 -1.73 10.63 -16.96
CA LEU A 228 -1.21 9.29 -17.31
C LEU A 228 0.31 9.32 -17.48
N LYS A 229 1.01 9.65 -16.39
CA LYS A 229 2.46 9.93 -16.45
C LYS A 229 3.27 8.74 -16.95
N TYR A 230 2.94 7.52 -16.53
CA TYR A 230 3.70 6.32 -16.89
C TYR A 230 3.44 5.91 -18.34
N GLU A 231 2.21 6.00 -18.83
CA GLU A 231 1.88 5.75 -20.23
C GLU A 231 2.62 6.74 -21.14
N ARG A 232 2.64 8.02 -20.76
CA ARG A 232 3.38 9.03 -21.51
C ARG A 232 4.89 8.78 -21.52
N LEU A 233 5.47 8.27 -20.42
CA LEU A 233 6.87 7.85 -20.37
C LEU A 233 7.20 6.70 -21.33
N LEU A 234 6.26 5.78 -21.58
CA LEU A 234 6.42 4.74 -22.62
C LEU A 234 6.30 5.32 -24.03
N LEU A 235 5.36 6.25 -24.24
CA LEU A 235 5.13 6.86 -25.54
C LEU A 235 6.30 7.71 -26.03
N GLU A 236 7.05 8.36 -25.13
CA GLU A 236 8.22 9.20 -25.47
C GLU A 236 9.24 8.51 -26.40
N PRO A 237 9.86 7.36 -26.03
CA PRO A 237 10.79 6.66 -26.92
C PRO A 237 10.09 6.05 -28.14
N LEU A 238 8.85 5.58 -28.01
CA LEU A 238 8.09 5.00 -29.13
C LEU A 238 7.72 6.03 -30.20
N ALA A 239 7.54 7.29 -29.82
CA ALA A 239 7.32 8.40 -30.74
C ALA A 239 8.57 8.71 -31.58
N VAL A 240 9.76 8.45 -31.05
CA VAL A 240 11.04 8.62 -31.76
C VAL A 240 11.37 7.38 -32.60
N ASN A 241 11.18 6.19 -32.03
CA ASN A 241 11.40 4.91 -32.68
C ASN A 241 10.26 3.95 -32.33
N GLN A 242 9.34 3.73 -33.27
CA GLN A 242 8.10 2.95 -33.08
C GLN A 242 8.33 1.47 -32.71
N ASN A 243 9.56 0.98 -32.83
CA ASN A 243 9.94 -0.39 -32.51
C ASN A 243 10.81 -0.51 -31.24
N ASP A 244 11.15 0.60 -30.56
CA ASP A 244 11.97 0.57 -29.34
C ASP A 244 11.14 0.23 -28.08
N TYR A 245 10.48 -0.93 -28.09
CA TYR A 245 9.67 -1.40 -26.96
C TYR A 245 10.53 -1.68 -25.71
N ALA A 246 11.76 -2.13 -25.91
CA ALA A 246 12.70 -2.36 -24.80
C ALA A 246 13.11 -1.03 -24.15
N GLY A 247 13.41 0.00 -24.94
CA GLY A 247 13.68 1.35 -24.45
C GLY A 247 12.47 1.94 -23.73
N ALA A 248 11.27 1.77 -24.29
CA ALA A 248 10.01 2.20 -23.67
C ALA A 248 9.78 1.62 -22.28
N LEU A 249 9.89 0.29 -22.14
CA LEU A 249 9.73 -0.35 -20.83
C LEU A 249 10.79 0.11 -19.83
N ARG A 250 12.05 0.32 -20.25
CA ARG A 250 13.13 0.81 -19.37
C ARG A 250 12.92 2.23 -18.84
N ARG A 251 11.99 3.01 -19.41
CA ARG A 251 11.60 4.33 -18.86
C ARG A 251 10.77 4.21 -17.59
N LEU A 252 10.12 3.08 -17.37
CA LEU A 252 9.36 2.87 -16.15
C LEU A 252 10.30 2.75 -14.93
N PRO A 253 9.91 3.31 -13.78
CA PRO A 253 10.63 3.07 -12.53
C PRO A 253 10.73 1.58 -12.22
N ARG A 254 11.86 1.15 -11.66
CA ARG A 254 12.13 -0.26 -11.36
C ARG A 254 11.04 -0.93 -10.53
N ASN A 255 10.45 -0.21 -9.57
CA ASN A 255 9.37 -0.73 -8.72
C ASN A 255 8.05 -0.96 -9.50
N ILE A 256 7.82 -0.23 -10.59
CA ILE A 256 6.67 -0.47 -11.48
C ILE A 256 6.97 -1.64 -12.40
N LEU A 257 8.20 -1.77 -12.92
CA LEU A 257 8.57 -2.94 -13.74
C LEU A 257 8.46 -4.25 -12.97
N LEU A 258 8.88 -4.28 -11.70
CA LEU A 258 8.77 -5.46 -10.84
C LEU A 258 7.35 -5.73 -10.32
N LEU A 259 6.40 -4.84 -10.59
CA LEU A 259 4.98 -5.07 -10.30
C LEU A 259 4.34 -6.01 -11.31
N PHE A 260 4.85 -6.01 -12.55
CA PHE A 260 4.44 -6.91 -13.63
C PHE A 260 5.20 -8.22 -13.50
#